data_AF-A0A1Y3ETY4-F1
#
_entry.id   AF-A0A1Y3ETY4-F1
#
_cell.length_a   1.000
_cell.length_b   1.000
_cell.length_c   1.000
_cell.angle_alpha   90.00
_cell.angle_beta   90.00
_cell.angle_gamma   90.00
#
_symmetry.space_group_name_H-M   'P 1'
#
loop_
_entity.id
_entity.type
_entity.pdbx_description
1 polymer ?
#
loop_
_entity_poly.entity_id
_entity_poly.type
_entity_poly.pdbx_seq_one_letter_code
_entity_poly.pdbx_strand_id
1 'polypeptide(L)' 'MVENESEGADPTEENVIFLYKLAPGACPKSYGFNAAKLAGIHVDVIKKAYAKSMYFARMEKERVSQVKETENAKV' A
#
# COMPACT_ATOMS: atom_id res chain seq x y z
N MET A 1 12.42 11.42 -1.66
CA MET A 1 11.96 10.04 -1.45
C MET A 1 11.85 9.86 0.05
N VAL A 2 10.67 9.55 0.58
CA VAL A 2 10.56 9.07 1.96
C VAL A 2 10.64 7.55 1.85
N GLU A 3 11.87 7.04 1.85
CA GLU A 3 12.17 5.66 2.19
C GLU A 3 12.26 5.56 3.71
N ASN A 4 11.13 5.74 4.40
CA ASN A 4 11.02 5.27 5.76
C ASN A 4 9.57 5.34 6.21
N GLU A 5 8.89 4.20 6.16
CA GLU A 5 7.93 3.82 7.18
C GLU A 5 7.75 2.30 7.07
N SER A 6 8.30 1.64 8.09
CA SER A 6 8.26 0.23 8.41
C SER A 6 6.97 -0.48 7.96
N GLU A 7 7.10 -1.68 7.40
CA GLU A 7 5.99 -2.66 7.36
C GLU A 7 5.48 -2.86 8.80
N GLY A 8 4.47 -2.07 9.20
CA GLY A 8 3.99 -2.03 10.59
C GLY A 8 3.69 -0.63 11.13
N ALA A 9 3.95 0.45 10.40
CA ALA A 9 3.51 1.78 10.78
C ALA A 9 1.98 1.85 10.87
N ASP A 10 1.47 2.53 11.91
CA ASP A 10 0.03 2.73 12.09
C ASP A 10 -0.46 3.73 11.02
N PRO A 11 -1.39 3.34 10.12
CA PRO A 11 -1.90 4.22 9.07
C PRO A 11 -2.62 5.46 9.61
N THR A 12 -2.96 5.47 10.91
CA THR A 12 -3.59 6.61 11.58
C THR A 12 -2.57 7.64 12.08
N GLU A 13 -1.30 7.27 12.21
CA GLU A 13 -0.20 8.17 12.61
C GLU A 13 0.51 8.82 11.42
N GLU A 14 0.34 8.28 10.21
CA GLU A 14 0.91 8.83 8.98
C GLU A 14 0.43 10.27 8.72
N ASN A 15 1.36 11.15 8.34
CA ASN A 15 1.12 12.53 7.92
C ASN A 15 1.63 12.73 6.50
N VAL A 16 0.79 13.29 5.62
CA VAL A 16 1.11 13.45 4.19
C VAL A 16 1.03 14.92 3.79
N ILE A 17 2.00 15.35 2.97
CA ILE A 17 2.05 16.67 2.35
C ILE A 17 1.81 16.50 0.84
N PHE A 18 0.87 17.27 0.30
CA PHE A 18 0.59 17.28 -1.13
C PHE A 18 1.59 18.19 -1.85
N LEU A 19 2.43 17.60 -2.70
CA LEU A 19 3.42 18.35 -3.48
C LEU A 19 2.84 18.97 -4.76
N TYR A 20 1.63 18.57 -5.16
CA TYR A 20 0.94 19.00 -6.39
C TYR A 20 1.84 18.96 -7.65
N LYS A 21 2.78 18.01 -7.68
CA LYS A 21 3.77 17.87 -8.75
C LYS A 21 3.51 16.61 -9.54
N LEU A 22 3.49 16.74 -10.86
CA LEU A 22 3.52 15.60 -11.78
C LEU A 22 4.97 15.07 -11.88
N ALA A 23 5.13 13.77 -11.73
CA ALA A 23 6.40 13.06 -11.87
C ALA A 23 6.23 11.83 -12.77
N PRO A 24 7.26 11.44 -13.55
CA PRO A 24 7.20 10.23 -14.38
C PRO A 24 7.25 8.96 -13.52
N GLY A 25 6.68 7.87 -14.06
CA GLY A 25 6.62 6.56 -13.39
C GLY A 25 5.35 6.33 -12.58
N ALA A 26 5.18 5.10 -12.10
CA ALA A 26 4.08 4.73 -11.23
C ALA A 26 4.38 5.08 -9.77
N CYS A 27 3.34 5.42 -9.00
CA CYS A 27 3.49 5.64 -7.57
C CYS A 27 3.69 4.30 -6.85
N PRO A 28 4.74 4.13 -6.02
CA PRO A 28 5.02 2.86 -5.36
C PRO A 28 4.09 2.55 -4.18
N LYS A 29 3.38 3.55 -3.64
CA LYS A 29 2.49 3.41 -2.48
C LYS A 29 1.15 4.10 -2.73
N SER A 30 0.08 3.51 -2.21
CA SER A 30 -1.26 4.13 -2.17
C SER A 30 -1.47 4.90 -0.87
N TYR A 31 -1.99 6.14 -0.96
CA TYR A 31 -2.27 7.00 0.20
C TYR A 31 -3.76 7.02 0.60
N GLY A 32 -4.53 5.99 0.21
CA GLY A 32 -5.99 5.94 0.41
C GLY A 32 -6.42 6.00 1.87
N PHE A 33 -5.63 5.45 2.80
CA PHE A 33 -5.95 5.50 4.23
C PHE A 33 -5.79 6.91 4.83
N ASN A 34 -4.81 7.69 4.36
CA ASN A 34 -4.73 9.09 4.73
C ASN A 34 -5.89 9.90 4.14
N ALA A 35 -6.32 9.62 2.91
CA ALA A 35 -7.51 10.24 2.35
C ALA A 35 -8.77 9.91 3.18
N ALA A 36 -8.92 8.66 3.64
CA ALA A 36 -10.00 8.25 4.55
C ALA A 36 -9.97 8.98 5.90
N LYS A 37 -8.77 9.17 6.47
CA LYS A 37 -8.55 9.96 7.70
C LYS A 37 -8.99 11.41 7.50
N LEU A 38 -8.57 12.06 6.41
CA LEU A 38 -8.99 13.43 6.06
C LEU A 38 -10.50 13.54 5.84
N ALA A 39 -11.15 12.48 5.37
CA ALA A 39 -12.60 12.40 5.22
C ALA A 39 -13.36 12.15 6.54
N GLY A 40 -12.66 12.03 7.68
CA GLY A 40 -13.29 11.80 8.99
C GLY A 40 -13.76 10.37 9.23
N ILE A 41 -13.26 9.39 8.47
CA ILE A 41 -13.58 7.98 8.73
C ILE A 41 -12.98 7.56 10.07
N HIS A 42 -13.76 6.81 10.86
CA HIS A 42 -13.34 6.36 12.19
C HIS A 42 -12.05 5.53 12.14
N VAL A 43 -11.14 5.81 13.07
CA VAL A 43 -9.79 5.22 13.12
C VAL A 43 -9.81 3.70 13.13
N ASP A 44 -10.75 3.08 13.85
CA ASP A 44 -10.85 1.61 13.92
C ASP A 44 -11.21 0.97 12.59
N VAL A 45 -11.99 1.67 11.75
CA VAL A 45 -12.33 1.19 10.40
C VAL A 45 -11.08 1.23 9.52
N ILE A 46 -10.31 2.32 9.60
CA ILE A 46 -9.06 2.50 8.86
C ILE A 46 -8.05 1.42 9.26
N LYS A 47 -7.86 1.18 10.56
CA LYS A 47 -6.93 0.15 11.07
C LYS A 47 -7.30 -1.26 10.59
N LYS A 48 -8.58 -1.63 10.65
CA LYS A 48 -9.06 -2.93 10.15
C LYS A 48 -8.86 -3.08 8.65
N ALA A 49 -9.16 -2.02 7.88
CA ALA A 49 -8.98 -2.02 6.44
C ALA A 49 -7.49 -2.15 6.04
N TYR A 50 -6.60 -1.48 6.76
CA TYR A 50 -5.15 -1.58 6.56
C TYR A 50 -4.61 -2.99 6.82
N ALA A 51 -5.01 -3.61 7.93
CA ALA A 51 -4.65 -5.00 8.21
C ALA A 51 -5.08 -5.94 7.08
N LYS A 52 -6.30 -5.73 6.52
CA LYS A 52 -6.80 -6.53 5.40
C LYS A 52 -6.07 -6.25 4.09
N SER A 53 -5.68 -4.99 3.82
CA SER A 53 -4.88 -4.68 2.62
C SER A 53 -3.50 -5.33 2.65
N MET A 54 -2.87 -5.42 3.83
CA MET A 54 -1.59 -6.12 3.97
C MET A 54 -1.71 -7.61 3.63
N TYR A 55 -2.80 -8.25 4.05
CA TYR A 55 -3.10 -9.63 3.65
C TYR A 55 -3.23 -9.77 2.12
N PHE A 56 -3.98 -8.89 1.46
CA PHE A 56 -4.14 -8.95 0.01
C PHE A 56 -2.84 -8.65 -0.75
N ALA A 57 -2.03 -7.70 -0.28
CA ALA A 57 -0.73 -7.40 -0.89
C ALA A 57 0.22 -8.60 -0.86
N ARG A 58 0.24 -9.35 0.27
CA ARG A 58 1.02 -10.59 0.39
C ARG A 58 0.52 -11.66 -0.59
N MET A 59 -0.80 -11.89 -0.61
CA MET A 59 -1.41 -12.86 -1.54
C MET A 59 -1.11 -12.54 -3.00
N GLU A 60 -1.18 -11.27 -3.38
CA GLU A 60 -0.89 -10.87 -4.76
C GLU A 60 0.58 -11.08 -5.11
N LYS A 61 1.50 -10.78 -4.18
CA LYS A 61 2.93 -11.05 -4.37
C LYS A 61 3.21 -12.53 -4.56
N GLU A 62 2.60 -13.40 -3.75
CA GLU A 62 2.71 -14.86 -3.88
C GLU A 62 2.16 -15.36 -5.23
N ARG A 63 0.99 -14.85 -5.63
CA ARG A 63 0.37 -15.18 -6.92
C ARG A 63 1.26 -14.81 -8.10
N VAL A 64 1.84 -13.60 -8.08
CA VAL A 64 2.74 -13.11 -9.13
C VAL A 64 4.02 -13.95 -9.22
N SER A 65 4.59 -14.36 -8.08
CA SER A 65 5.77 -15.23 -8.05
C SER A 65 5.48 -16.60 -8.68
N GLN A 66 4.35 -17.23 -8.33
CA GLN A 66 3.95 -18.52 -8.90
C GLN A 66 3.75 -18.45 -10.41
N VAL A 67 3.10 -17.39 -10.92
CA VAL A 67 2.92 -17.21 -12.37
C VAL A 67 4.28 -17.15 -13.09
N LYS A 68 5.24 -16.38 -12.56
CA LYS A 68 6.59 -16.27 -13.15
C LYS A 68 7.35 -17.59 -13.14
N GLU A 69 7.26 -18.36 -12.06
CA GLU A 69 7.89 -19.69 -11.98
C GLU A 69 7.28 -20.66 -12.99
N THR A 70 5.95 -20.63 -13.15
CA THR A 70 5.24 -21.49 -14.12
C THR A 70 5.55 -21.11 -15.57
N GLU A 71 5.74 -19.81 -15.86
CA GLU A 71 6.15 -19.33 -17.17
C GLU A 71 7.59 -19.75 -17.50
N ASN A 72 8.51 -19.63 -16.55
CA ASN A 72 9.91 -20.03 -16.72
C ASN A 72 10.08 -21.54 -16.88
N ALA A 73 9.24 -22.36 -16.22
CA ALA A 73 9.30 -23.82 -16.33
C ALA A 73 8.73 -24.38 -17.66
N LYS A 74 8.10 -23.54 -18.50
CA LYS A 74 7.58 -23.90 -19.82
C LYS A 74 8.56 -23.66 -20.97
N VAL A 75 9.74 -23.12 -20.69
CA VAL A 75 10.84 -22.88 -21.63
C VAL A 75 11.93 -23.92 -21.40
#